data_AF-A0A6N1YDV5-F1
#
_entry.id   AF-A0A6N1YDV5-F1
#
_cell.length_a   1.000
_cell.length_b   1.000
_cell.length_c   1.000
_cell.angle_alpha   90.00
_cell.angle_beta   90.00
_cell.angle_gamma   90.00
#
_symmetry.space_group_name_H-M   'P 1'
#
loop_
_entity.id
_entity.type
_entity.pdbx_description
1 polymer ?
#
loop_
_entity_poly.entity_id
_entity_poly.type
_entity_poly.pdbx_seq_one_letter_code
_entity_poly.pdbx_strand_id
1 'polypeptide(L)' 'MENDCLYDNYTGKLGVNDHIVFNNVGAYTNVLRPPFINFAPPIISIDAQEKIEMIRRRETLDDIFSTYTF' A
#
# COMPACT_ATOMS: atom_id res chain seq x y z
N MET A 1 -1.95 3.94 -17.86
CA MET A 1 -2.31 2.73 -17.08
C MET A 1 -3.82 2.58 -17.24
N GLU A 2 -4.28 1.85 -18.24
CA GLU A 2 -5.71 1.70 -18.54
C GLU A 2 -6.35 0.50 -17.81
N ASN A 3 -5.56 -0.38 -17.20
CA ASN A 3 -6.05 -1.56 -16.49
C ASN A 3 -5.87 -1.38 -14.98
N ASP A 4 -6.91 -0.87 -14.31
CA ASP A 4 -7.03 -0.86 -12.84
C ASP A 4 -7.55 -2.24 -12.35
N CYS A 5 -6.73 -3.27 -12.56
CA CYS A 5 -7.06 -4.66 -12.20
C CYS A 5 -5.82 -5.34 -11.61
N LEU A 6 -5.91 -5.79 -10.35
CA LEU A 6 -4.80 -6.45 -9.64
C LEU A 6 -4.79 -7.97 -9.81
N TYR A 7 -5.94 -8.61 -10.02
CA TYR A 7 -6.08 -10.05 -10.14
C TYR A 7 -7.38 -10.39 -10.88
N ASP A 8 -7.32 -11.30 -11.86
CA ASP A 8 -8.49 -11.77 -12.60
C ASP A 8 -8.91 -13.19 -12.18
N ASN A 9 -10.12 -13.61 -12.56
CA ASN A 9 -10.60 -14.99 -12.42
C ASN A 9 -10.65 -15.56 -10.97
N TYR A 10 -10.77 -14.71 -9.95
CA TYR A 10 -11.06 -15.17 -8.58
C TYR A 10 -12.48 -15.77 -8.48
N THR A 11 -12.61 -16.96 -7.88
CA THR A 11 -13.87 -17.73 -7.82
C THR A 11 -14.47 -17.86 -6.42
N GLY A 12 -13.87 -17.24 -5.40
CA GLY A 12 -14.39 -17.24 -4.04
C GLY A 12 -15.53 -16.24 -3.82
N LYS A 13 -16.17 -16.29 -2.65
CA LYS A 13 -17.15 -15.29 -2.21
C LYS A 13 -16.42 -14.13 -1.51
N LEU A 14 -16.85 -12.90 -1.78
CA LEU A 14 -16.37 -11.69 -1.11
C LEU A 14 -17.55 -10.91 -0.57
N GLY A 15 -17.40 -10.39 0.64
CA GLY A 15 -18.31 -9.45 1.28
C GLY A 15 -17.70 -8.06 1.42
N VAL A 16 -18.55 -7.08 1.71
CA VAL A 16 -18.08 -5.75 2.12
C VAL A 16 -17.34 -5.87 3.45
N ASN A 17 -16.18 -5.21 3.54
CA ASN A 17 -15.24 -5.25 4.68
C ASN A 17 -14.36 -6.51 4.80
N ASP A 18 -14.38 -7.42 3.82
CA ASP A 18 -13.40 -8.50 3.77
C ASP A 18 -12.00 -7.98 3.43
N HIS A 19 -10.98 -8.63 3.99
CA HIS A 19 -9.58 -8.34 3.69
C HIS A 19 -9.06 -9.23 2.57
N ILE A 20 -8.43 -8.61 1.56
CA ILE A 20 -7.68 -9.30 0.51
C ILE A 20 -6.19 -9.13 0.80
N VAL A 21 -5.44 -10.23 0.84
CA VAL A 21 -4.00 -10.23 1.16
C VAL A 21 -3.22 -10.71 -0.05
N PHE A 22 -2.34 -9.85 -0.56
CA PHE A 22 -1.38 -10.19 -1.61
C PHE A 22 -0.01 -10.47 -0.99
N ASN A 23 0.52 -11.66 -1.23
CA ASN A 23 1.87 -12.05 -0.83
C ASN A 23 2.89 -11.70 -1.93
N ASN A 24 4.17 -11.77 -1.60
CA ASN A 24 5.28 -11.50 -2.53
C ASN A 24 5.27 -10.07 -3.12
N VAL A 25 4.82 -9.10 -2.33
CA VAL A 25 4.74 -7.67 -2.71
C VAL A 25 5.89 -6.83 -2.17
N GLY A 26 6.99 -7.46 -1.71
CA GLY A 26 8.11 -6.74 -1.07
C GLY A 26 8.97 -5.92 -2.04
N ALA A 27 9.15 -6.42 -3.27
CA ALA A 27 9.92 -5.72 -4.30
C ALA A 27 9.04 -4.77 -5.09
N TYR A 28 9.57 -3.59 -5.40
CA TYR A 28 8.97 -2.58 -6.28
C TYR A 28 7.64 -1.94 -5.85
N THR A 29 6.87 -2.51 -4.92
CA THR A 29 5.60 -1.93 -4.43
C THR A 29 5.78 -0.61 -3.68
N ASN A 30 6.89 -0.44 -2.96
CA ASN A 30 7.15 0.80 -2.22
C ASN A 30 7.63 1.96 -3.13
N VAL A 31 8.30 1.63 -4.25
CA VAL A 31 8.97 2.61 -5.11
C VAL A 31 8.21 2.91 -6.40
N LEU A 32 7.47 1.94 -6.95
CA LEU A 32 6.63 2.10 -8.14
C LEU A 32 5.19 2.45 -7.75
N ARG A 33 5.03 3.57 -7.02
CA ARG A 33 3.71 4.11 -6.69
C ARG A 33 3.55 5.50 -7.30
N PRO A 34 2.56 5.73 -8.18
CA PRO A 34 2.25 7.08 -8.62
C PRO A 34 1.57 7.85 -7.48
N PRO A 35 2.07 9.04 -7.07
CA PRO A 35 1.53 9.77 -5.91
C PRO A 35 0.17 10.44 -6.17
N PHE A 36 -0.48 10.20 -7.32
CA PHE A 36 -1.59 11.02 -7.80
C PHE A 36 -3.00 10.47 -7.56
N ILE A 37 -3.15 9.22 -7.07
CA ILE A 37 -4.47 8.60 -6.82
C ILE A 37 -4.77 8.46 -5.33
N ASN A 38 -3.79 8.00 -4.54
CA ASN A 38 -3.96 7.78 -3.11
C ASN A 38 -2.62 7.90 -2.38
N PHE A 39 -2.65 8.35 -1.12
CA PHE A 39 -1.48 8.41 -0.26
C PHE A 39 -0.91 7.02 0.01
N ALA A 40 0.41 6.94 0.14
CA ALA A 40 1.09 5.71 0.56
C ALA A 40 0.42 5.12 1.81
N PRO A 41 0.08 3.82 1.82
CA PRO A 41 -0.34 3.17 3.06
C PRO A 41 0.81 3.13 4.08
N PRO A 42 0.52 2.95 5.37
CA PRO A 42 1.55 2.68 6.36
C PRO A 42 2.26 1.35 6.07
N ILE A 43 3.52 1.23 6.49
CA ILE A 43 4.27 -0.02 6.47
C ILE A 43 4.53 -0.43 7.91
N ILE A 44 4.20 -1.67 8.22
CA ILE A 44 4.38 -2.29 9.52
C ILE A 44 5.39 -3.43 9.35
N SER A 45 6.33 -3.52 10.29
CA SER A 45 7.22 -4.67 10.44
C SER A 45 6.67 -5.60 11.51
N ILE A 46 6.80 -6.90 11.27
CA ILE A 46 6.52 -7.94 12.24
C ILE A 46 7.81 -8.76 12.33
N ASP A 47 8.42 -8.81 13.51
CA ASP A 47 9.67 -9.54 13.73
C ASP A 47 9.43 -11.03 14.09
N ALA A 48 10.53 -11.75 14.32
CA ALA A 48 10.48 -13.18 14.66
C ALA A 48 9.84 -13.47 16.04
N GLN A 49 9.63 -12.44 16.87
CA GLN A 49 8.95 -12.52 18.16
C GLN A 49 7.52 -11.97 18.08
N GLU A 50 6.97 -11.81 16.87
CA GLU A 50 5.65 -11.23 16.59
C GLU A 50 5.48 -9.79 17.08
N LYS A 51 6.60 -9.09 17.34
CA LYS A 51 6.54 -7.67 17.71
C LYS A 51 6.15 -6.86 16.48
N ILE A 52 5.13 -6.03 16.66
CA ILE A 52 4.58 -5.17 15.61
C ILE A 52 5.11 -3.75 15.78
N GLU A 53 5.74 -3.21 14.73
CA GLU A 53 6.24 -1.83 14.71
C GLU A 53 5.84 -1.11 13.43
N MET A 54 5.33 0.12 13.54
CA MET A 54 5.11 0.96 12.37
C MET A 54 6.45 1.55 11.92
N ILE A 55 6.95 1.10 10.77
CA ILE A 55 8.23 1.54 10.21
C ILE A 55 8.08 2.68 9.20
N ARG A 56 6.88 2.89 8.67
CA ARG A 56 6.52 4.06 7.85
C ARG A 56 5.07 4.44 8.09
N ARG A 57 4.80 5.69 8.44
CA ARG A 57 3.42 6.19 8.57
C ARG A 57 2.75 6.34 7.20
N ARG A 58 1.42 6.45 7.21
CA ARG A 58 0.65 6.89 6.04
C ARG A 58 1.13 8.28 5.63
N GLU A 59 1.26 8.47 4.33
CA GLU A 59 1.63 9.75 3.74
C GLU A 59 0.48 10.77 3.86
N THR A 60 0.83 12.04 4.01
CA THR A 60 -0.11 13.18 4.06
C THR A 60 0.12 14.10 2.87
N LEU A 61 -0.76 15.09 2.69
CA LEU A 61 -0.56 16.15 1.69
C LEU A 61 0.78 16.87 1.91
N ASP A 62 1.14 17.17 3.16
CA ASP A 62 2.40 17.84 3.49
C ASP A 62 3.62 17.04 3.03
N ASP A 63 3.59 15.71 3.13
CA ASP A 63 4.68 14.86 2.64
C ASP A 63 4.84 14.98 1.12
N ILE A 64 3.72 15.00 0.38
CA ILE A 64 3.71 15.14 -1.09
C ILE A 64 4.26 16.51 -1.51
N PHE A 65 3.88 17.57 -0.80
CA PHE A 65 4.28 18.94 -1.12
C PHE A 65 5.60 19.37 -0.48
N SER A 66 6.24 18.49 0.31
CA SER A 66 7.45 18.81 1.07
C SER A 66 8.64 19.30 0.23
N THR A 67 8.63 19.05 -1.08
CA THR A 67 9.68 19.44 -2.02
C THR A 67 9.30 20.61 -2.94
N TYR A 68 8.09 21.17 -2.79
CA TYR A 68 7.61 22.27 -3.61
C TYR A 68 7.89 23.62 -2.93
N THR A 69 8.33 24.60 -3.72
CA THR A 69 8.44 26.01 -3.30
C THR A 69 7.28 26.79 -3.88
N PHE A 70 6.61 27.61 -3.05
CA PHE A 70 5.45 28.43 -3.41
C PHE A 70 5.75 29.92 -3.25
#